data_AF-A0A8D3X1L7-F1
#
_entry.id   AF-A0A8D3X1L7-F1
#
_cell.length_a   1.000
_cell.length_b   1.000
_cell.length_c   1.000
_cell.angle_alpha   90.00
_cell.angle_beta   90.00
_cell.angle_gamma   90.00
#
_symmetry.space_group_name_H-M   'P 1'
#
loop_
_entity.id
_entity.type
_entity.pdbx_description
1 polymer ?
#
loop_
_entity_poly.entity_id
_entity_poly.type
_entity_poly.pdbx_seq_one_letter_code
_entity_poly.pdbx_strand_id
1 'polypeptide(L)'
;MEERTMKALQNKILTDGIVLSDTVLKVDTFLNHQMDPVLMKEIGEEFALRFENAGITKILTIESSGIAPAIMTALRLNVEMVFARKRSL
;
A
#
# COMPACT_ATOMS: atom_id res chain seq x y z
N MET A 1 0.78 -11.63 13.35
CA MET A 1 0.27 -11.33 12.00
C MET A 1 1.19 -10.33 11.32
N GLU A 2 1.59 -9.28 12.04
CA GLU A 2 2.69 -8.33 11.72
C GLU A 2 3.89 -8.91 10.96
N GLU A 3 4.47 -10.00 11.47
CA GLU A 3 5.66 -10.60 10.85
C GLU A 3 5.37 -11.26 9.48
N ARG A 4 4.12 -11.64 9.20
CA ARG A 4 3.74 -12.36 7.96
C ARG A 4 3.57 -11.40 6.79
N THR A 5 2.88 -10.28 6.96
CA THR A 5 2.67 -9.29 5.89
C THR A 5 4.00 -8.70 5.40
N MET A 6 4.88 -8.34 6.34
CA MET A 6 6.20 -7.82 5.98
C MET A 6 7.04 -8.85 5.22
N LYS A 7 6.93 -10.14 5.59
CA LYS A 7 7.56 -11.23 4.84
C LYS A 7 6.95 -11.41 3.46
N ALA A 8 5.63 -11.29 3.30
CA ALA A 8 4.96 -11.40 1.99
C ALA A 8 5.43 -10.31 1.02
N LEU A 9 5.47 -9.05 1.47
CA LEU A 9 5.98 -7.93 0.66
C LEU A 9 7.47 -8.08 0.34
N GLN A 10 8.31 -8.44 1.32
CA GLN A 10 9.74 -8.69 1.10
C GLN A 10 9.96 -9.81 0.08
N ASN A 11 9.24 -10.93 0.21
CA ASN A 11 9.32 -12.02 -0.74
C ASN A 11 8.89 -11.58 -2.14
N LYS A 12 7.81 -10.80 -2.27
CA LYS A 12 7.35 -10.28 -3.55
C LYS A 12 8.38 -9.37 -4.22
N ILE A 13 9.06 -8.53 -3.43
CA ILE A 13 10.18 -7.71 -3.90
C ILE A 13 11.33 -8.58 -4.40
N LEU A 14 11.70 -9.63 -3.65
CA LEU A 14 12.81 -10.52 -4.01
C LEU A 14 12.52 -11.36 -5.26
N THR A 15 11.27 -11.77 -5.47
CA THR A 15 10.90 -12.65 -6.60
C THR A 15 10.55 -11.86 -7.87
N ASP A 16 9.82 -10.75 -7.72
CA ASP A 16 9.18 -10.06 -8.85
C ASP A 16 9.74 -8.65 -9.08
N GLY A 17 10.58 -8.16 -8.15
CA GLY A 17 11.23 -6.86 -8.27
C GLY A 17 12.39 -6.88 -9.28
N ILE A 18 12.49 -5.83 -10.08
CA ILE A 18 13.56 -5.66 -11.06
C ILE A 18 14.39 -4.44 -10.69
N VAL A 19 15.68 -4.64 -10.41
CA VAL A 19 16.62 -3.53 -10.16
C VAL A 19 17.00 -2.90 -11.50
N LEU A 20 16.59 -1.65 -11.73
CA LEU A 20 16.93 -0.90 -12.94
C LEU A 20 18.24 -0.10 -12.78
N SER A 21 18.54 0.31 -11.55
CA SER A 21 19.80 0.97 -11.15
C SER A 21 19.98 0.85 -9.63
N ASP A 22 21.12 1.33 -9.12
CA ASP A 22 21.42 1.37 -7.68
C ASP A 22 20.37 2.12 -6.84
N THR A 23 19.54 2.95 -7.47
CA THR A 23 18.53 3.78 -6.81
C THR A 23 17.10 3.47 -7.24
N VAL A 24 16.88 2.54 -8.18
CA VAL A 24 15.56 2.30 -8.77
C VAL A 24 15.20 0.82 -8.75
N LEU A 25 14.17 0.49 -7.97
CA LEU A 25 13.50 -0.80 -7.96
C LEU A 25 12.15 -0.70 -8.70
N LYS A 26 12.00 -1.45 -9.79
CA LYS A 26 10.76 -1.59 -10.54
C LYS A 26 9.91 -2.72 -9.94
N VAL A 27 8.66 -2.41 -9.62
CA VAL A 27 7.68 -3.30 -8.94
C VAL A 27 6.33 -3.31 -9.65
N ASP A 28 6.37 -3.17 -10.97
CA ASP A 28 5.18 -2.93 -11.80
C ASP A 28 4.20 -4.09 -11.83
N THR A 29 4.64 -5.30 -11.49
CA THR A 29 3.82 -6.53 -11.52
C THR A 29 2.91 -6.69 -10.30
N PHE A 30 3.09 -5.89 -9.24
CA PHE A 30 2.31 -6.05 -8.00
C PHE A 30 1.94 -4.77 -7.25
N LEU A 31 2.56 -3.62 -7.55
CA LEU A 31 2.24 -2.35 -6.87
C LEU A 31 1.89 -1.21 -7.83
N ASN A 32 2.70 -0.95 -8.85
CA ASN A 32 2.59 0.30 -9.61
C ASN A 32 1.59 0.22 -10.79
N HIS A 33 1.86 -0.61 -11.79
CA HIS A 33 1.04 -0.70 -13.02
C HIS A 33 0.02 -1.84 -12.95
N GLN A 34 0.45 -3.01 -12.49
CA GLN A 34 -0.38 -4.10 -12.04
C GLN A 34 -0.36 -4.11 -10.51
N MET A 35 -1.52 -4.38 -9.92
CA MET A 35 -1.66 -4.49 -8.48
C MET A 35 -2.00 -5.92 -8.10
N ASP A 36 -1.37 -6.44 -7.06
CA ASP A 36 -1.76 -7.67 -6.40
C ASP A 36 -2.78 -7.31 -5.29
N PRO A 37 -4.09 -7.57 -5.49
CA PRO A 37 -5.11 -7.10 -4.55
C PRO A 37 -5.01 -7.79 -3.18
N VAL A 38 -4.49 -9.02 -3.13
CA VAL A 38 -4.32 -9.76 -1.88
C VAL A 38 -3.19 -9.14 -1.08
N LEU A 39 -2.05 -8.86 -1.73
CA LEU A 39 -0.95 -8.15 -1.08
C LEU A 39 -1.38 -6.76 -0.60
N MET A 40 -2.16 -6.01 -1.39
CA MET A 40 -2.66 -4.69 -0.97
C MET A 40 -3.59 -4.79 0.25
N LYS A 41 -4.43 -5.82 0.33
CA LYS A 41 -5.28 -6.09 1.50
C LYS A 41 -4.44 -6.39 2.73
N GLU A 42 -3.43 -7.26 2.62
CA GLU A 42 -2.54 -7.57 3.73
C GLU A 42 -1.77 -6.32 4.22
N ILE A 43 -1.26 -5.51 3.29
CA ILE A 43 -0.60 -4.23 3.60
C ILE A 43 -1.57 -3.27 4.31
N GLY A 44 -2.82 -3.16 3.82
CA GLY A 44 -3.83 -2.30 4.44
C GLY A 44 -4.24 -2.75 5.84
N GLU A 45 -4.36 -4.06 6.05
CA GLU A 45 -4.60 -4.65 7.37
C GLU A 45 -3.45 -4.38 8.34
N GLU A 46 -2.22 -4.46 7.86
CA GLU A 46 -1.02 -4.17 8.63
C GLU A 46 -0.94 -2.70 9.04
N PHE A 47 -1.25 -1.77 8.13
CA PHE A 47 -1.36 -0.36 8.50
C PHE A 47 -2.46 -0.14 9.52
N ALA A 48 -3.65 -0.69 9.29
CA ALA A 48 -4.77 -0.53 10.22
C ALA A 48 -4.43 -1.04 11.63
N LEU A 49 -3.76 -2.18 11.74
CA LEU A 49 -3.32 -2.75 13.02
C LEU A 49 -2.38 -1.79 13.78
N ARG A 50 -1.38 -1.24 13.10
CA ARG A 50 -0.42 -0.31 13.71
C ARG A 50 -1.05 0.98 14.23
N PHE A 51 -2.18 1.38 13.64
CA PHE A 51 -2.90 2.62 13.98
C PHE A 51 -4.24 2.40 14.68
N GLU A 52 -4.59 1.16 15.07
CA GLU A 52 -5.93 0.83 15.56
C GLU A 52 -6.32 1.60 16.84
N ASN A 53 -5.32 1.96 17.66
CA ASN A 53 -5.50 2.70 18.92
C ASN A 53 -5.20 4.21 18.80
N ALA A 54 -4.97 4.71 17.58
CA ALA A 54 -4.60 6.10 17.35
C ALA A 54 -5.79 7.04 17.10
N GLY A 55 -7.03 6.52 17.14
CA GLY A 55 -8.24 7.33 16.90
C GLY A 55 -8.31 7.91 15.48
N ILE A 56 -7.84 7.16 14.48
CA ILE A 56 -7.85 7.58 13.08
C ILE A 56 -9.29 7.81 12.60
N THR A 57 -9.54 8.96 11.96
CA THR A 57 -10.86 9.31 11.41
C THR A 57 -10.87 9.40 9.89
N LYS A 58 -9.69 9.43 9.24
CA LYS A 58 -9.53 9.58 7.79
C LYS A 58 -8.15 9.10 7.33
N ILE A 59 -8.07 8.56 6.12
CA ILE A 59 -6.82 8.23 5.42
C ILE A 59 -6.55 9.25 4.32
N LEU A 60 -5.31 9.75 4.22
CA LEU A 60 -4.87 10.64 3.16
C LEU A 60 -3.75 9.98 2.34
N THR A 61 -3.86 10.03 1.01
CA THR A 61 -2.83 9.54 0.09
C THR A 61 -2.68 10.47 -1.12
N ILE A 62 -1.82 10.13 -2.07
CA ILE A 62 -1.65 10.83 -3.36
C ILE A 62 -1.81 9.85 -4.52
N GLU A 63 -2.33 10.34 -5.65
CA GLU A 63 -2.49 9.54 -6.85
C GLU A 63 -1.15 9.12 -7.51
N SER A 64 -1.06 7.97 -8.16
CA SER A 64 -2.11 6.95 -8.34
C SER A 64 -1.84 5.69 -7.51
N SER A 65 -0.60 5.19 -7.48
CA SER A 65 -0.24 3.92 -6.85
C SER A 65 -0.47 3.87 -5.33
N GLY A 66 -0.48 5.03 -4.66
CA GLY A 66 -0.81 5.13 -3.24
C GLY A 66 -2.28 4.81 -2.91
N ILE A 67 -3.18 4.79 -3.91
CA ILE A 67 -4.62 4.58 -3.71
C ILE A 67 -4.93 3.18 -3.19
N ALA A 68 -4.31 2.14 -3.76
CA ALA A 68 -4.67 0.76 -3.43
C ALA A 68 -4.33 0.33 -1.99
N PRO A 69 -3.12 0.55 -1.46
CA PRO A 69 -2.87 0.25 -0.04
C PRO A 69 -3.68 1.18 0.88
N ALA A 70 -3.91 2.44 0.49
CA ALA A 70 -4.68 3.38 1.29
C ALA A 70 -6.16 3.01 1.42
N ILE A 71 -6.81 2.57 0.34
CA ILE A 71 -8.23 2.19 0.38
C ILE A 71 -8.44 0.91 1.20
N MET A 72 -7.49 -0.03 1.14
CA MET A 72 -7.54 -1.24 1.97
C MET A 72 -7.36 -0.90 3.46
N THR A 73 -6.48 0.06 3.78
CA THR A 73 -6.31 0.57 5.15
C THR A 73 -7.60 1.25 5.64
N ALA A 74 -8.15 2.15 4.82
CA ALA A 74 -9.38 2.89 5.14
C ALA A 74 -10.57 1.95 5.34
N LEU A 75 -10.68 0.91 4.50
CA LEU A 75 -11.69 -0.14 4.63
C LEU A 75 -11.57 -0.88 5.96
N ARG A 76 -10.35 -1.28 6.36
CA ARG A 76 -10.14 -2.02 7.62
C ARG A 76 -10.38 -1.18 8.87
N LEU A 77 -10.03 0.11 8.82
CA LEU A 77 -10.30 1.08 9.90
C LEU A 77 -11.73 1.61 9.89
N ASN A 78 -12.51 1.32 8.85
CA ASN A 78 -13.86 1.81 8.63
C ASN A 78 -13.94 3.35 8.66
N VAL A 79 -13.05 4.00 7.90
CA VAL A 79 -12.97 5.46 7.77
C VAL A 79 -12.94 5.89 6.31
N GLU A 80 -13.26 7.16 6.05
CA GLU A 80 -13.16 7.71 4.70
C GLU A 80 -11.70 7.87 4.25
N MET A 81 -11.47 7.79 2.93
CA MET A 81 -10.18 8.07 2.30
C MET A 81 -10.28 9.31 1.41
N VAL A 82 -9.24 10.14 1.43
CA VAL A 82 -9.02 11.24 0.47
C VAL A 82 -7.70 11.00 -0.26
N PHE A 83 -7.68 11.21 -1.58
CA PHE A 83 -6.46 11.19 -2.36
C PHE A 83 -6.22 12.56 -3.01
N ALA A 84 -5.01 13.08 -2.87
CA ALA A 84 -4.56 14.28 -3.55
C ALA A 84 -4.28 13.99 -5.03
N ARG A 85 -4.57 14.98 -5.88
CA ARG A 85 -4.24 14.96 -7.31
C ARG A 85 -2.94 15.70 -7.57
N LYS A 86 -2.05 15.15 -8.39
CA LYS A 86 -0.76 15.75 -8.78
C LYS A 86 -0.93 16.94 -9.70
N ARG A 87 -2.03 16.98 -10.45
CA ARG A 87 -2.41 18.11 -11.30
C ARG A 87 -3.78 18.59 -10.88
N SER A 88 -3.85 19.84 -10.42
CA SER A 88 -5.08 20.61 -10.42
C SER A 88 -5.35 21.02 -11.87
N LEU A 89 -6.50 20.62 -12.42
CA LEU A 89 -7.06 21.30 -13.60
C LEU A 89 -7.35 22.76 -13.25
#